data_AF-A0A3S9VES1-F1
#
_entry.id   AF-A0A3S9VES1-F1
#
_cell.length_a   1.000
_cell.length_b   1.000
_cell.length_c   1.000
_cell.angle_alpha   90.00
_cell.angle_beta   90.00
_cell.angle_gamma   90.00
#
_symmetry.space_group_name_H-M   'P 1'
#
loop_
_entity.id
_entity.type
_entity.pdbx_description
1 polymer ?
#
loop_
_entity_poly.entity_id
_entity_poly.type
_entity_poly.pdbx_seq_one_letter_code
_entity_poly.pdbx_strand_id
1 'polypeptide(L)'
;MADYILLMHGDGRAERAADWQTYLDGLSSMGRLRGGSAIGLGASYRKIGAPGPVSTQLTGFIRIVAESLADAEICLAGNPVYEAGGTVEIRLLPEDV
;
A
#
# COMPACT_ATOMS: atom_id res chain seq x y z
N MET A 1 -5.62 -11.65 -13.55
CA MET A 1 -5.29 -10.75 -12.43
C MET A 1 -3.80 -10.43 -12.40
N ALA A 2 -3.47 -9.15 -12.33
CA ALA A 2 -2.12 -8.64 -12.13
C ALA A 2 -1.90 -8.24 -10.67
N ASP A 3 -0.64 -8.21 -10.23
CA ASP A 3 -0.25 -7.69 -8.93
C ASP A 3 -0.29 -6.15 -8.92
N TYR A 4 -0.84 -5.59 -7.85
CA TYR A 4 -0.80 -4.16 -7.56
C TYR A 4 -0.23 -3.94 -6.17
N ILE A 5 0.43 -2.80 -5.97
CA ILE A 5 0.84 -2.31 -4.66
C ILE A 5 0.04 -1.05 -4.31
N LEU A 6 -0.55 -1.08 -3.13
CA LEU A 6 -1.12 0.07 -2.43
C LEU A 6 -0.02 0.63 -1.54
N LEU A 7 0.30 1.91 -1.70
CA LEU A 7 1.28 2.63 -0.89
C LEU A 7 0.57 3.70 -0.08
N MET A 8 0.64 3.58 1.24
CA MET A 8 -0.07 4.47 2.15
C MET A 8 0.83 5.61 2.59
N HIS A 9 0.31 6.84 2.50
CA HIS A 9 0.99 8.03 2.97
C HIS A 9 0.64 8.30 4.44
N GLY A 10 1.58 8.91 5.17
CA GLY A 10 1.40 9.34 6.56
C GLY A 10 0.71 10.69 6.71
N ASP A 11 -0.13 11.08 5.76
CA ASP A 11 -0.82 12.37 5.70
C ASP A 11 -2.30 12.30 6.15
N GLY A 12 -2.79 11.10 6.45
CA GLY A 12 -4.13 10.86 7.00
C GLY A 12 -4.29 11.32 8.45
N ARG A 13 -5.55 11.44 8.89
CA ARG A 13 -5.89 11.64 10.31
C ARG A 13 -5.66 10.34 11.10
N ALA A 14 -5.84 10.41 12.42
CA ALA A 14 -5.60 9.28 13.33
C ALA A 14 -6.38 8.01 12.94
N GLU A 15 -5.70 7.11 12.22
CA GLU A 15 -6.15 5.76 11.94
C GLU A 15 -6.24 4.97 13.24
N ARG A 16 -7.25 4.11 13.36
CA ARG A 16 -7.35 3.19 14.50
C ARG A 16 -6.74 1.87 14.10
N ALA A 17 -5.80 1.38 14.92
CA ALA A 17 -5.16 0.07 14.71
C ALA A 17 -6.19 -1.08 14.54
N ALA A 18 -7.34 -1.00 15.19
CA ALA A 18 -8.41 -2.00 15.08
C ALA A 18 -9.06 -2.06 13.68
N ASP A 19 -9.05 -0.97 12.91
CA ASP A 19 -9.68 -0.91 11.60
C ASP A 19 -8.86 -1.68 10.54
N TRP A 20 -7.54 -1.81 10.77
CA TRP A 20 -6.64 -2.55 9.88
C TRP A 20 -6.99 -4.04 9.78
N GLN A 21 -7.31 -4.70 10.90
CA GLN A 21 -7.63 -6.12 10.89
C GLN A 21 -8.88 -6.40 10.04
N THR A 22 -9.94 -5.63 10.26
CA THR A 22 -11.20 -5.75 9.51
C THR A 22 -10.99 -5.56 8.01
N TYR A 23 -10.20 -4.56 7.62
CA TYR A 23 -9.89 -4.30 6.22
C TYR A 23 -9.10 -5.44 5.56
N LEU A 24 -8.04 -5.93 6.22
CA LEU A 24 -7.21 -7.01 5.71
C LEU A 24 -7.97 -8.34 5.61
N ASP A 25 -8.87 -8.62 6.55
CA ASP A 25 -9.77 -9.78 6.51
C ASP A 25 -10.73 -9.67 5.32
N GLY A 26 -11.26 -8.47 5.05
CA GLY A 26 -12.07 -8.17 3.87
C GLY A 26 -11.32 -8.49 2.57
N LEU A 27 -10.11 -7.95 2.39
CA LEU A 27 -9.26 -8.25 1.22
C LEU A 27 -8.93 -9.74 1.08
N SER A 28 -8.70 -10.42 2.20
CA SER A 28 -8.42 -11.86 2.23
C SER A 28 -9.63 -12.68 1.80
N SER A 29 -10.83 -12.36 2.33
CA SER A 29 -12.08 -13.04 1.97
C SER A 29 -12.44 -12.88 0.49
N MET A 30 -12.08 -11.75 -0.12
CA MET A 30 -12.21 -11.51 -1.56
C MET A 30 -11.14 -12.23 -2.40
N GLY A 31 -10.19 -12.93 -1.79
CA GLY A 31 -9.08 -13.59 -2.48
C GLY A 31 -8.03 -12.62 -3.07
N ARG A 32 -8.09 -11.33 -2.68
CA ARG A 32 -7.27 -10.26 -3.26
C ARG A 32 -5.94 -10.06 -2.54
N LEU A 33 -5.87 -10.28 -1.24
CA LEU A 33 -4.66 -10.00 -0.45
C LEU A 33 -3.49 -10.89 -0.88
N ARG A 34 -2.30 -10.30 -1.02
CA ARG A 34 -1.02 -11.01 -1.25
C ARG A 34 0.04 -10.73 -0.18
N GLY A 35 -0.23 -9.80 0.72
CA GLY A 35 0.62 -9.45 1.85
C GLY A 35 0.67 -7.94 2.06
N GLY A 36 1.43 -7.50 3.05
CA GLY A 36 1.57 -6.09 3.39
C GLY A 36 2.30 -5.91 4.70
N SER A 37 2.72 -4.68 4.98
CA SER A 37 3.35 -4.31 6.24
C SER A 37 3.31 -2.80 6.44
N ALA A 38 3.42 -2.38 7.70
CA ALA A 38 3.91 -1.05 8.02
C ALA A 38 5.38 -0.91 7.57
N ILE A 39 5.78 0.31 7.21
CA ILE A 39 7.14 0.67 6.83
C ILE A 39 7.80 1.38 8.01
N GLY A 40 8.94 0.84 8.45
CA GLY A 40 9.75 1.42 9.53
C GLY A 40 10.84 2.36 9.01
N LEU A 41 11.79 2.69 9.89
CA LEU A 41 12.98 3.47 9.54
C LEU A 41 13.84 2.73 8.49
N GLY A 42 14.58 3.49 7.69
CA GLY A 42 15.44 2.95 6.64
C GLY A 42 16.51 3.93 6.15
N ALA A 43 17.25 3.52 5.13
CA ALA A 43 18.30 4.30 4.49
C ALA A 43 18.33 4.05 2.97
N SER A 44 18.77 5.05 2.20
CA SER A 44 18.93 4.96 0.75
C SER A 44 20.39 4.66 0.41
N TYR A 45 20.59 3.74 -0.54
CA TYR A 45 21.91 3.30 -0.97
C TYR A 45 22.07 3.50 -2.48
N ARG A 46 23.27 3.85 -2.92
CA ARG A 46 23.65 3.95 -4.34
C ARG A 46 25.08 3.46 -4.51
N LYS A 47 25.32 2.70 -5.59
CA LYS A 47 26.63 2.08 -5.86
C LYS A 47 27.76 3.10 -6.07
N ILE A 48 27.47 4.19 -6.79
CA ILE A 48 28.42 5.27 -7.08
C ILE A 48 27.71 6.62 -6.92
N GLY A 49 28.35 7.55 -6.22
CA GLY A 49 27.81 8.89 -5.94
C GLY A 49 26.84 8.93 -4.77
N ALA A 50 26.31 10.11 -4.48
CA ALA A 50 25.38 10.31 -3.37
C ALA A 50 24.03 9.61 -3.63
N PRO A 51 23.47 8.87 -2.65
CA PRO A 51 22.14 8.31 -2.78
C PRO A 51 21.07 9.42 -2.82
N GLY A 52 19.91 9.10 -3.39
CA GLY A 52 18.74 9.97 -3.25
C GLY A 52 18.20 9.95 -1.82
N PRO A 53 17.24 10.85 -1.50
CA PRO A 53 16.62 10.85 -0.17
C PRO A 53 15.84 9.55 0.10
N VAL A 54 15.63 9.24 1.37
CA VAL A 54 14.68 8.20 1.79
C VAL A 54 13.26 8.72 1.57
N SER A 55 12.35 7.86 1.11
CA SER A 55 10.93 8.20 1.03
C SER A 55 10.33 8.27 2.43
N THR A 56 10.04 9.47 2.91
CA THR A 56 9.54 9.70 4.27
C THR A 56 8.02 9.76 4.35
N GLN A 57 7.35 9.93 3.22
CA GLN A 57 5.89 10.04 3.18
C GLN A 57 5.19 8.69 3.31
N LEU A 58 5.86 7.59 2.98
CA LEU A 58 5.26 6.25 2.97
C LEU A 58 5.34 5.59 4.34
N THR A 59 4.19 5.18 4.87
CA THR A 59 4.04 4.57 6.20
C THR A 59 3.68 3.08 6.15
N GLY A 60 3.25 2.58 5.00
CA GLY A 60 2.90 1.18 4.82
C GLY A 60 2.69 0.81 3.36
N PHE A 61 2.60 -0.49 3.10
CA PHE A 61 2.20 -1.02 1.81
C PHE A 61 1.31 -2.25 1.96
N ILE A 62 0.46 -2.47 0.95
CA ILE A 62 -0.29 -3.71 0.77
C ILE A 62 -0.13 -4.18 -0.66
N ARG A 63 0.09 -5.48 -0.86
CA ARG A 63 0.03 -6.13 -2.17
C ARG A 63 -1.33 -6.78 -2.34
N ILE A 64 -1.94 -6.53 -3.50
CA ILE A 64 -3.20 -7.14 -3.91
C ILE A 64 -3.08 -7.69 -5.32
N VAL A 65 -4.05 -8.51 -5.70
CA VAL A 65 -4.32 -8.80 -7.12
C VAL A 65 -5.65 -8.19 -7.56
N ALA A 66 -5.69 -7.75 -8.82
CA ALA A 66 -6.88 -7.19 -9.47
C ALA A 66 -6.83 -7.42 -10.98
N GLU A 67 -7.97 -7.29 -11.66
CA GLU A 67 -8.03 -7.45 -13.13
C GLU A 67 -7.59 -6.19 -13.89
N SER A 68 -7.67 -5.03 -13.25
CA SER A 68 -7.27 -3.73 -13.82
C SER A 68 -7.04 -2.72 -12.71
N LEU A 69 -6.56 -1.52 -13.07
CA LEU A 69 -6.42 -0.41 -12.11
C LEU A 69 -7.79 -0.01 -11.52
N ALA A 70 -8.83 0.07 -12.36
CA ALA A 70 -10.19 0.38 -11.89
C ALA A 70 -10.75 -0.71 -10.96
N ASP A 71 -10.41 -1.98 -11.18
CA ASP A 71 -10.77 -3.07 -10.27
C ASP A 71 -9.96 -3.02 -8.96
N ALA A 72 -8.70 -2.58 -9.02
CA ALA A 72 -7.86 -2.36 -7.84
C ALA A 72 -8.39 -1.22 -6.96
N GLU A 73 -8.97 -0.17 -7.54
CA GLU A 73 -9.58 0.96 -6.81
C GLU A 73 -10.70 0.51 -5.85
N ILE A 74 -11.42 -0.57 -6.17
CA ILE A 74 -12.45 -1.15 -5.27
C ILE A 74 -11.83 -1.55 -3.92
N CYS A 75 -10.55 -1.90 -3.90
CA CYS A 75 -9.83 -2.27 -2.69
C CYS A 75 -9.51 -1.07 -1.79
N LEU A 76 -9.79 0.17 -2.20
CA LEU A 76 -9.66 1.34 -1.32
C LEU A 76 -10.77 1.40 -0.26
N ALA A 77 -11.94 0.82 -0.56
CA ALA A 77 -13.07 0.83 0.37
C ALA A 77 -12.68 0.12 1.69
N GLY A 78 -12.80 0.85 2.79
CA GLY A 78 -12.43 0.36 4.12
C GLY A 78 -10.92 0.42 4.43
N ASN A 79 -10.07 0.90 3.52
CA ASN A 79 -8.65 1.12 3.82
C ASN A 79 -8.52 2.22 4.89
N PRO A 80 -7.92 1.97 6.07
CA PRO A 80 -7.93 2.94 7.16
C PRO A 80 -7.31 4.31 6.82
N VAL A 81 -6.26 4.35 6.00
CA VAL A 81 -5.61 5.60 5.56
C VAL A 81 -6.56 6.39 4.67
N TYR A 82 -7.16 5.72 3.69
CA TYR A 82 -8.09 6.33 2.75
C TYR A 82 -9.34 6.86 3.46
N GLU A 83 -9.94 6.05 4.34
CA GLU A 83 -11.12 6.43 5.12
C GLU A 83 -10.83 7.57 6.12
N ALA A 84 -9.58 7.69 6.58
CA ALA A 84 -9.13 8.82 7.40
C ALA A 84 -8.82 10.10 6.59
N GLY A 85 -9.05 10.07 5.27
CA GLY A 85 -8.79 11.18 4.35
C GLY A 85 -7.32 11.34 3.94
N GLY A 86 -6.50 10.31 4.16
CA GLY A 86 -5.11 10.25 3.72
C GLY A 86 -4.96 9.75 2.29
N THR A 87 -3.73 9.76 1.80
CA THR A 87 -3.40 9.37 0.43
C THR A 87 -3.00 7.89 0.35
N VAL A 88 -3.59 7.17 -0.61
CA VAL A 88 -3.17 5.81 -1.01
C VAL A 88 -2.87 5.82 -2.51
N GLU A 89 -1.64 5.48 -2.88
CA GLU A 89 -1.28 5.29 -4.28
C GLU A 89 -1.51 3.84 -4.69
N ILE A 90 -2.05 3.61 -5.89
CA ILE A 90 -2.15 2.28 -6.48
C ILE A 90 -1.19 2.21 -7.67
N ARG A 91 -0.28 1.24 -7.67
CA ARG A 91 0.67 1.03 -8.76
C ARG A 91 0.63 -0.42 -9.24
N LEU A 92 0.62 -0.61 -10.55
CA LEU A 92 0.81 -1.93 -11.16
C LEU A 92 2.22 -2.44 -10.81
N LEU A 93 2.32 -3.73 -10.47
CA LEU A 93 3.57 -4.46 -10.39
C LEU A 93 3.65 -5.36 -11.63
N PRO A 94 4.39 -4.95 -12.68
CA PRO A 94 4.59 -5.80 -13.85
C PRO A 94 5.29 -7.09 -13.44
N GLU A 95 4.89 -8.21 -14.03
CA GLU A 95 5.69 -9.42 -13.97
C GLU A 95 7.03 -9.18 -14.69
N ASP A 96 8.13 -9.66 -14.11
CA ASP A 96 9.43 -9.64 -14.78
C ASP A 96 9.34 -10.48 -16.07
N VAL A 97 9.83 -9.93 -17.18
CA VAL A 97 9.93 -10.62 -18.49
C VAL A 97 11.17 -11.49 -18.56
#